data_AF-A0A932ZUP2-F1
#
_entry.id   AF-A0A932ZUP2-F1
#
_cell.length_a   1.000
_cell.length_b   1.000
_cell.length_c   1.000
_cell.angle_alpha   90.00
_cell.angle_beta   90.00
_cell.angle_gamma   90.00
#
_symmetry.space_group_name_H-M   'P 1'
#
loop_
_entity.id
_entity.type
_entity.pdbx_description
1 polymer ?
#
loop_
_entity_poly.entity_id
_entity_poly.type
_entity_poly.pdbx_seq_one_letter_code
_entity_poly.pdbx_strand_id
1 'polypeptide(L)'
;LTIRVGGFESDPPIKEGVSSGDFLDLEHAGVVAEAERRGNPHMVLTLDALTPEDVAGAAALWQWAAVYGGVLRGVNPFDQPAVEGSKQTTIEMFERFGPAIQKRLARFREEATARLDT
;
A
#
# COMPACT_ATOMS: atom_id res chain seq x y z
N LEU A 1 9.39 -2.23 -8.24
CA LEU A 1 8.10 -2.90 -8.49
C LEU A 1 7.38 -2.08 -9.52
N THR A 2 7.20 -2.61 -10.72
CA THR A 2 6.34 -2.01 -11.74
C THR A 2 5.15 -2.94 -11.94
N ILE A 3 3.95 -2.37 -11.93
CA ILE A 3 2.72 -3.08 -12.30
C ILE A 3 2.40 -2.68 -13.74
N ARG A 4 2.38 -3.64 -14.65
CA ARG A 4 1.91 -3.45 -16.02
C ARG A 4 0.44 -3.86 -16.10
N VAL A 5 -0.33 -3.10 -16.85
CA VAL A 5 -1.68 -3.44 -17.30
C VAL A 5 -1.61 -3.54 -18.82
N GLY A 6 -2.25 -4.54 -19.42
CA GLY A 6 -2.40 -4.60 -20.87
C GLY A 6 -3.00 -3.29 -21.43
N GLY A 7 -2.59 -2.89 -22.64
CA GLY A 7 -3.11 -1.69 -23.30
C GLY A 7 -4.64 -1.73 -23.42
N PHE A 8 -5.28 -0.57 -23.32
CA PHE A 8 -6.73 -0.48 -23.45
C PHE A 8 -7.10 -0.19 -24.91
N GLU A 9 -8.21 -0.75 -25.41
CA GLU A 9 -8.73 -0.43 -26.75
C GLU A 9 -8.99 1.08 -26.94
N SER A 10 -9.13 1.83 -25.84
CA SER A 10 -9.37 3.27 -25.81
C SER A 10 -8.11 4.13 -25.65
N ASP A 11 -6.90 3.58 -25.77
CA ASP A 11 -5.67 4.34 -25.54
C ASP A 11 -5.51 5.47 -26.56
N PRO A 12 -5.41 6.75 -26.13
CA PRO A 12 -5.25 7.85 -27.06
C PRO A 12 -3.92 7.73 -27.83
N PRO A 13 -3.89 8.12 -29.11
CA PRO A 13 -2.65 8.13 -29.89
C PRO A 13 -1.73 9.25 -29.40
N ILE A 14 -0.45 8.92 -29.21
CA ILE A 14 0.60 9.90 -28.90
C ILE A 14 1.28 10.41 -30.18
N LYS A 15 1.42 9.52 -31.17
CA LYS A 15 1.87 9.84 -32.53
C LYS A 15 1.23 8.86 -33.51
N GLU A 16 1.37 9.11 -34.80
CA GLU A 16 0.86 8.21 -35.84
C GLU A 16 1.39 6.78 -35.62
N GLY A 17 0.46 5.82 -35.52
CA GLY A 17 0.76 4.41 -35.32
C GLY A 17 1.27 4.02 -33.93
N VAL A 18 1.24 4.91 -32.93
CA VAL A 18 1.68 4.60 -31.55
C VAL A 18 0.68 5.16 -30.54
N SER A 19 0.05 4.24 -29.80
CA SER A 19 -0.83 4.57 -28.69
C SER A 19 -0.04 5.02 -27.46
N SER A 20 -0.74 5.62 -26.50
CA SER A 20 -0.19 5.90 -25.17
C SER A 20 0.21 4.64 -24.42
N GLY A 21 -0.53 3.53 -24.57
CA GLY A 21 -0.15 2.22 -24.05
C GLY A 21 1.17 1.73 -24.63
N ASP A 22 1.33 1.77 -25.96
CA ASP A 22 2.58 1.41 -26.63
C ASP A 22 3.76 2.25 -26.15
N PHE A 23 3.53 3.55 -25.96
CA PHE A 23 4.55 4.47 -25.45
C PHE A 23 4.99 4.08 -24.02
N LEU A 24 4.03 3.82 -23.12
CA LEU A 24 4.32 3.41 -21.74
C LEU A 24 5.04 2.06 -21.68
N ASP A 25 4.67 1.11 -22.54
CA ASP A 25 5.33 -0.19 -22.64
C ASP A 25 6.80 -0.06 -23.06
N LEU A 26 7.08 0.84 -24.02
CA LEU A 26 8.43 1.14 -24.46
C LEU A 26 9.26 1.83 -23.37
N GLU A 27 8.67 2.80 -22.66
CA GLU A 27 9.35 3.44 -21.52
C GLU A 27 9.68 2.43 -20.42
N HIS A 28 8.73 1.57 -20.08
CA HIS A 28 8.95 0.50 -19.11
C HIS A 28 10.09 -0.43 -19.52
N ALA A 29 10.08 -0.90 -20.78
CA ALA A 29 11.13 -1.76 -21.31
C ALA A 29 12.52 -1.09 -21.23
N GLY A 30 12.60 0.21 -21.54
CA GLY A 30 13.84 0.98 -21.43
C GLY A 30 14.35 1.07 -19.98
N VAL A 31 13.45 1.31 -19.02
CA VAL A 31 13.82 1.38 -17.59
C VAL A 31 14.28 0.02 -17.05
N VAL A 32 13.59 -1.07 -17.43
CA VAL A 32 13.98 -2.44 -17.03
C VAL A 32 15.36 -2.78 -17.60
N ALA A 33 15.58 -2.55 -18.90
CA ALA A 33 16.86 -2.82 -19.54
C ALA A 33 18.01 -2.02 -18.91
N GLU A 34 17.78 -0.76 -18.53
CA GLU A 34 18.78 0.05 -17.84
C GLU A 34 19.05 -0.45 -16.40
N ALA A 35 18.01 -0.88 -15.68
CA ALA A 35 18.15 -1.48 -14.36
C ALA A 35 18.98 -2.78 -14.42
N GLU A 36 18.70 -3.65 -15.39
CA GLU A 36 19.48 -4.85 -15.67
C GLU A 36 20.94 -4.52 -15.99
N ARG A 37 21.17 -3.57 -16.90
CA ARG A 37 22.52 -3.13 -17.30
C ARG A 37 23.34 -2.63 -16.11
N ARG A 38 22.70 -1.97 -15.13
CA ARG A 38 23.34 -1.48 -13.91
C ARG A 38 23.47 -2.53 -12.80
N GLY A 39 22.89 -3.72 -12.98
CA GLY A 39 22.81 -4.73 -11.93
C GLY A 39 21.92 -4.30 -10.76
N ASN A 40 20.95 -3.42 -11.00
CA ASN A 40 20.01 -2.98 -9.99
C ASN A 40 18.94 -4.09 -9.78
N PRO A 41 18.80 -4.64 -8.57
CA PRO A 41 17.75 -5.62 -8.30
C PRO A 41 16.36 -5.00 -8.53
N HIS A 42 15.54 -5.68 -9.33
CA HIS A 42 14.20 -5.23 -9.64
C HIS A 42 13.25 -6.42 -9.82
N MET A 43 11.96 -6.13 -9.85
CA MET A 43 10.89 -7.10 -10.04
C MET A 43 9.76 -6.44 -10.84
N VAL A 44 9.23 -7.18 -11.81
CA VAL A 44 8.10 -6.81 -12.66
C VAL A 44 6.92 -7.72 -12.32
N LEU A 45 5.76 -7.12 -12.05
CA LEU A 45 4.49 -7.81 -11.91
C LEU A 45 3.61 -7.37 -13.09
N THR A 46 3.11 -8.33 -13.87
CA THR A 46 2.21 -8.05 -15.00
C THR A 46 0.81 -8.51 -14.64
N LEU A 47 -0.17 -7.62 -14.83
CA LEU A 47 -1.59 -7.94 -14.79
C LEU A 47 -2.13 -7.91 -16.23
N ASP A 48 -2.96 -8.89 -16.57
CA ASP A 48 -3.51 -8.99 -17.91
C ASP A 48 -4.51 -7.84 -18.18
N ALA A 49 -5.29 -7.47 -17.16
CA ALA A 49 -6.18 -6.31 -17.18
C ALA A 49 -6.34 -5.70 -15.77
N LEU A 50 -7.19 -4.67 -15.65
CA LEU A 50 -7.65 -4.12 -14.37
C LEU A 50 -9.07 -4.60 -14.05
N THR A 51 -9.29 -5.91 -14.14
CA THR A 51 -10.55 -6.49 -13.67
C THR A 51 -10.55 -6.60 -12.13
N PRO A 52 -11.73 -6.70 -11.49
CA PRO A 52 -11.80 -7.01 -10.06
C PRO A 52 -10.99 -8.25 -9.67
N GLU A 53 -10.98 -9.29 -10.53
CA GLU A 53 -10.24 -10.53 -10.35
C GLU A 53 -8.73 -10.30 -10.37
N ASP A 54 -8.21 -9.54 -11.34
CA ASP A 54 -6.79 -9.20 -11.44
C ASP A 54 -6.31 -8.42 -10.21
N VAL A 55 -7.10 -7.42 -9.79
CA VAL A 55 -6.78 -6.59 -8.62
C VAL A 55 -6.84 -7.42 -7.34
N ALA A 56 -7.84 -8.28 -7.19
CA ALA A 56 -7.95 -9.17 -6.05
C ALA A 56 -6.79 -10.17 -5.99
N GLY A 57 -6.39 -10.73 -7.13
CA GLY A 57 -5.22 -11.60 -7.25
C GLY A 57 -3.93 -10.91 -6.84
N ALA A 58 -3.71 -9.68 -7.31
CA ALA A 58 -2.57 -8.86 -6.91
C ALA A 58 -2.57 -8.55 -5.41
N ALA A 59 -3.73 -8.19 -4.84
CA ALA A 59 -3.87 -7.93 -3.41
C ALA A 59 -3.56 -9.18 -2.57
N ALA A 60 -4.10 -10.33 -2.95
CA ALA A 60 -3.83 -11.61 -2.29
C ALA A 60 -2.34 -11.95 -2.34
N LEU A 61 -1.68 -11.81 -3.50
CA LEU A 61 -0.23 -12.03 -3.63
C LEU A 61 0.57 -11.22 -2.60
N TRP A 62 0.25 -9.93 -2.44
CA TRP A 62 0.95 -9.07 -1.48
C TRP A 62 0.65 -9.41 -0.02
N GLN A 63 -0.57 -9.84 0.30
CA GLN A 63 -0.91 -10.34 1.63
C GLN A 63 -0.06 -11.58 1.97
N TRP A 64 0.04 -12.54 1.05
CA TRP A 64 0.89 -13.71 1.22
C TRP A 64 2.36 -13.34 1.34
N ALA A 65 2.85 -12.43 0.49
CA ALA A 65 4.23 -11.95 0.56
C ALA A 65 4.57 -11.29 1.90
N ALA A 66 3.64 -10.53 2.49
CA ALA A 66 3.79 -9.94 3.80
C ALA A 66 3.86 -11.02 4.91
N VAL A 67 2.96 -12.00 4.88
CA VAL A 67 2.93 -13.11 5.85
C VAL A 67 4.21 -13.93 5.78
N TYR A 68 4.55 -14.46 4.59
CA TYR A 68 5.76 -15.25 4.42
C TYR A 68 7.02 -14.43 4.67
N GLY A 69 7.01 -13.15 4.30
CA GLY A 69 8.10 -12.22 4.61
C GLY A 69 8.31 -12.02 6.11
N GLY A 70 7.24 -12.02 6.91
CA GLY A 70 7.33 -11.98 8.37
C GLY A 70 7.92 -13.28 8.93
N VAL A 71 7.39 -14.43 8.50
CA VAL A 71 7.85 -15.76 8.92
C VAL A 71 9.33 -15.97 8.60
N LEU A 72 9.76 -15.63 7.37
CA LEU A 72 11.17 -15.76 6.95
C LEU A 72 12.13 -14.88 7.76
N ARG A 73 11.64 -13.78 8.32
CA ARG A 73 12.41 -12.87 9.18
C ARG A 73 12.31 -13.21 10.67
N GLY A 74 11.53 -14.23 11.03
CA GLY A 74 11.31 -14.63 12.43
C GLY A 74 10.48 -13.62 13.23
N VAL A 75 9.62 -12.84 12.57
CA VAL A 75 8.71 -11.89 13.22
C VAL A 75 7.27 -12.35 13.07
N ASN A 76 6.40 -11.95 14.00
CA ASN A 76 4.97 -12.21 13.89
C ASN A 76 4.35 -11.27 12.84
N PRO A 77 3.77 -11.78 11.74
CA PRO A 77 3.18 -10.92 10.71
C PRO A 77 1.79 -10.37 11.10
N PHE A 78 1.22 -10.79 12.23
CA PHE A 78 -0.15 -10.48 12.63
C PHE A 78 -0.25 -9.57 13.87
N ASP A 79 0.86 -9.02 14.35
CA ASP A 79 0.86 -8.05 15.44
C ASP A 79 1.42 -6.69 15.04
N GLN A 80 1.21 -5.70 15.91
CA GLN A 80 1.69 -4.33 15.72
C GLN A 80 1.97 -3.64 17.07
N PRO A 81 2.81 -4.20 17.95
CA PRO A 81 2.93 -3.74 19.34
C PRO A 81 3.38 -2.29 19.49
N ALA A 82 4.21 -1.79 18.57
CA ALA A 82 4.74 -0.43 18.62
C ALA A 82 3.66 0.67 18.53
N VAL A 83 2.50 0.37 17.92
CA VAL A 83 1.45 1.39 17.74
C VAL A 83 0.81 1.77 19.07
N GLU A 84 0.71 0.83 20.01
CA GLU A 84 0.09 1.07 21.33
C GLU A 84 0.92 2.03 22.18
N GLY A 85 2.25 1.95 22.10
CA GLY A 85 3.15 2.91 22.76
C GLY A 85 2.90 4.33 22.28
N SER A 86 2.81 4.53 20.96
CA SER A 86 2.56 5.86 20.38
C SER A 86 1.19 6.44 20.76
N LYS A 87 0.16 5.59 20.87
CA LYS A 87 -1.17 5.98 21.35
C LYS A 87 -1.12 6.43 22.81
N GLN A 88 -0.45 5.67 23.68
CA GLN A 88 -0.32 6.01 25.10
C GLN A 88 0.41 7.34 25.29
N THR A 89 1.57 7.53 24.63
CA THR A 89 2.31 8.79 24.69
C THR A 89 1.47 9.97 24.22
N THR A 90 0.69 9.79 23.15
CA THR A 90 -0.21 10.84 22.65
C THR A 90 -1.27 11.23 23.69
N ILE A 91 -1.86 10.25 24.38
CA ILE A 91 -2.83 10.51 25.45
C ILE A 91 -2.19 11.28 26.60
N GLU A 92 -1.02 10.85 27.07
CA GLU A 92 -0.26 11.53 28.13
C GLU A 92 0.07 12.98 27.77
N MET A 93 0.44 13.24 26.52
CA MET A 93 0.67 14.60 26.03
C MET A 93 -0.60 15.43 26.16
N PHE A 94 -1.75 14.94 25.68
CA PHE A 94 -3.02 15.67 25.74
C PHE A 94 -3.51 15.94 27.17
N GLU A 95 -3.26 15.03 28.12
CA GLU A 95 -3.62 15.24 29.53
C GLU A 95 -2.91 16.47 30.13
N ARG A 96 -1.76 16.87 29.59
CA ARG A 96 -0.98 18.04 30.03
C ARG A 96 -1.47 19.38 29.46
N PHE A 97 -2.37 19.40 28.48
CA PHE A 97 -2.86 20.64 27.84
C PHE A 97 -4.00 21.35 28.59
N GLY A 98 -4.41 20.85 29.76
CA GLY A 98 -5.38 21.50 30.64
C GLY A 98 -6.84 21.05 30.46
N PRO A 99 -7.78 21.63 31.24
CA PRO A 99 -9.10 21.02 31.48
C PRO A 99 -9.99 20.86 30.24
N ALA A 100 -9.90 21.78 29.28
CA ALA A 100 -10.72 21.75 28.07
C ALA A 100 -10.40 20.54 27.16
N ILE A 101 -9.11 20.21 27.03
CA ILE A 101 -8.63 19.06 26.27
C ILE A 101 -8.95 17.75 27.02
N GLN A 102 -8.76 17.73 28.35
CA GLN A 102 -9.10 16.58 29.19
C GLN A 102 -10.59 16.20 29.08
N LYS A 103 -11.49 17.19 29.10
CA LYS A 103 -12.93 16.96 28.91
C LYS A 103 -13.24 16.34 27.54
N ARG A 104 -12.52 16.77 26.49
CA ARG A 104 -12.70 16.26 25.13
C ARG A 104 -12.17 14.83 24.99
N LEU A 105 -11.05 14.50 25.62
CA LEU A 105 -10.53 13.12 25.71
C LEU A 105 -11.48 12.18 26.42
N ALA A 106 -12.04 12.60 27.57
CA ALA A 106 -13.00 11.80 28.33
C ALA A 106 -14.23 11.44 27.47
N ARG A 107 -14.79 12.44 26.76
CA ARG A 107 -15.88 12.21 25.81
C ARG A 107 -15.53 11.21 24.71
N PHE A 108 -14.34 11.33 24.10
CA PHE A 108 -13.90 10.39 23.06
C PHE A 108 -13.75 8.96 23.58
N ARG A 109 -13.29 8.78 24.83
CA ARG A 109 -13.22 7.45 25.46
C ARG A 109 -14.61 6.85 25.65
N GLU A 110 -15.57 7.61 26.17
CA GLU A 110 -16.95 7.14 26.34
C GLU A 110 -17.60 6.75 25.01
N GLU A 111 -17.47 7.59 23.98
CA GLU A 111 -17.99 7.31 22.64
C GLU A 111 -17.36 6.05 22.00
N ALA A 112 -16.06 5.82 22.24
CA ALA A 112 -15.36 4.65 21.72
C ALA A 112 -15.81 3.36 22.41
N THR A 113 -15.96 3.36 23.74
CA THR A 113 -16.47 2.20 24.49
C THR A 113 -17.89 1.85 24.09
N ALA A 114 -18.78 2.83 23.96
CA ALA A 114 -20.17 2.61 23.57
C ALA A 114 -20.34 1.96 22.18
N ARG A 115 -19.37 2.17 21.26
CA ARG A 115 -19.37 1.54 19.93
C ARG A 115 -18.85 0.11 19.91
N LEU A 116 -18.12 -0.32 20.95
CA LEU A 116 -17.62 -1.69 21.06
C LEU A 116 -18.67 -2.64 21.68
N ASP A 117 -19.66 -2.09 22.38
CA ASP A 117 -20.75 -2.82 23.03
C ASP A 117 -22.02 -2.98 22.14
N THR A 118 -22.01 -2.45 20.91
CA THR A 118 -23.10 -2.53 19.92
C THR A 118 -22.69 -3.34 18.70
#